data_AF-A0A7C2V2J9-F1
#
_entry.id   AF-A0A7C2V2J9-F1
#
_cell.length_a   1.000
_cell.length_b   1.000
_cell.length_c   1.000
_cell.angle_alpha   90.00
_cell.angle_beta   90.00
_cell.angle_gamma   90.00
#
_symmetry.space_group_name_H-M   'P 1'
#
loop_
_entity.id
_entity.type
_entity.pdbx_description
1 polymer ?
#
loop_
_entity_poly.entity_id
_entity_poly.type
_entity_poly.pdbx_seq_one_letter_code
_entity_poly.pdbx_strand_id
1 'polypeptide(L)'
;MTLGTLLDERGFDSLTQLLAAYQGRLTYHARRRRLFISFDADDKPQVQGFRLMAYNPNVDLDFYDGSLQMPVNSERSGYVKQVLREKISRCSVVVCLIGNATAWSEWVDWELRTGRNFGKGLCGVRLKGSRGQAPSALAGEPVAGWDTEQIVRAIECAAARRS
;
A
#
# COMPACT_ATOMS: atom_id res chain seq x y z
N MET A 1 -18.09 2.03 -19.28
CA MET A 1 -17.30 2.95 -18.43
C MET A 1 -16.95 4.17 -19.26
N THR A 2 -17.26 5.38 -18.79
CA THR A 2 -16.88 6.62 -19.49
C THR A 2 -15.54 7.12 -18.95
N LEU A 3 -14.90 8.06 -19.65
CA LEU A 3 -13.63 8.64 -19.17
C LEU A 3 -13.80 9.37 -17.82
N GLY A 4 -14.92 10.06 -17.63
CA GLY A 4 -15.23 10.74 -16.37
C GLY A 4 -15.36 9.76 -15.20
N THR A 5 -16.09 8.65 -15.39
CA THR A 5 -16.24 7.63 -14.33
C THR A 5 -14.89 7.01 -13.98
N LEU A 6 -14.02 6.77 -14.96
CA LEU A 6 -12.69 6.21 -14.72
C LEU A 6 -11.78 7.16 -13.91
N LEU A 7 -11.80 8.45 -14.21
CA LEU A 7 -10.99 9.45 -13.51
C LEU A 7 -11.41 9.57 -12.04
N ASP A 8 -12.71 9.62 -11.77
CA ASP A 8 -13.24 9.64 -10.40
C ASP A 8 -12.95 8.32 -9.67
N GLU A 9 -13.19 7.18 -10.32
CA GLU A 9 -12.92 5.85 -9.76
C GLU A 9 -11.45 5.62 -9.45
N ARG A 10 -10.52 6.25 -10.16
CA ARG A 10 -9.06 6.17 -9.90
C ARG A 10 -8.52 7.34 -9.07
N GLY A 11 -9.31 8.38 -8.87
CA GLY A 11 -8.96 9.54 -8.05
C GLY A 11 -7.98 10.49 -8.73
N PHE A 12 -8.27 10.87 -9.98
CA PHE A 12 -7.52 11.85 -10.77
C PHE A 12 -8.46 12.91 -11.35
N ASP A 13 -7.98 14.14 -11.51
CA ASP A 13 -8.80 15.24 -12.04
C ASP A 13 -8.70 15.37 -13.57
N SER A 14 -7.65 14.79 -14.17
CA SER A 14 -7.46 14.84 -15.61
C SER A 14 -6.76 13.61 -16.17
N LEU A 15 -6.96 13.37 -17.47
CA LEU A 15 -6.27 12.32 -18.20
C LEU A 15 -4.75 12.51 -18.16
N THR A 16 -4.25 13.74 -18.23
CA THR A 16 -2.82 14.04 -18.13
C THR A 16 -2.24 13.57 -16.80
N GLN A 17 -2.93 13.81 -15.69
CA GLN A 17 -2.50 13.32 -14.37
C GLN A 17 -2.53 11.79 -14.31
N LEU A 18 -3.61 11.17 -14.80
CA LEU A 18 -3.74 9.71 -14.84
C LEU A 18 -2.61 9.06 -15.65
N LEU A 19 -2.30 9.59 -16.84
CA LEU A 19 -1.23 9.09 -17.70
C LEU A 19 0.15 9.27 -17.06
N ALA A 20 0.41 10.43 -16.46
CA ALA A 20 1.67 10.68 -15.74
C ALA A 20 1.83 9.72 -14.56
N ALA A 21 0.77 9.46 -13.79
CA ALA A 21 0.77 8.50 -12.70
C ALA A 21 1.00 7.07 -13.19
N TYR A 22 0.30 6.63 -14.24
CA TYR A 22 0.45 5.30 -14.81
C TYR A 22 1.89 5.00 -15.26
N GLN A 23 2.58 6.04 -15.75
CA GLN A 23 3.97 6.02 -16.18
C GLN A 23 4.99 6.21 -15.03
N GLY A 24 4.54 6.39 -13.79
CA GLY A 24 5.40 6.59 -12.62
C GLY A 24 6.08 7.96 -12.56
N ARG A 25 5.50 8.98 -13.22
CA ARG A 25 6.06 10.33 -13.32
C ARG A 25 5.43 11.34 -12.35
N LEU A 26 4.27 11.04 -11.78
CA LEU A 26 3.55 11.94 -10.88
C LEU A 26 4.18 11.95 -9.47
N THR A 27 4.62 13.11 -9.01
CA THR A 27 5.37 13.30 -7.74
C THR A 27 4.53 13.94 -6.63
N TYR A 28 3.23 14.11 -6.86
CA TYR A 28 2.29 14.67 -5.89
C TYR A 28 0.97 13.87 -5.92
N HIS A 29 0.19 13.97 -4.84
CA HIS A 29 -1.13 13.34 -4.77
C HIS A 29 -2.16 14.17 -5.54
N ALA A 30 -2.71 13.61 -6.62
CA ALA A 30 -3.75 14.29 -7.41
C ALA A 30 -5.02 14.53 -6.58
N ARG A 31 -5.41 13.56 -5.74
CA ARG A 31 -6.50 13.67 -4.77
C ARG A 31 -6.10 13.01 -3.46
N ARG A 32 -6.91 13.20 -2.41
CA ARG A 32 -6.70 12.54 -1.11
C ARG A 32 -6.63 11.02 -1.27
N ARG A 33 -5.64 10.38 -0.66
CA ARG A 33 -5.42 8.94 -0.69
C ARG A 33 -5.57 8.32 0.67
N ARG A 34 -6.44 7.31 0.76
CA ARG A 34 -6.49 6.39 1.90
C ARG A 34 -5.54 5.24 1.63
N LEU A 35 -4.53 5.07 2.45
CA LEU A 35 -3.53 4.02 2.30
C LEU A 35 -3.70 3.02 3.42
N PHE A 36 -3.56 1.73 3.10
CA PHE A 36 -3.40 0.69 4.10
C PHE A 36 -1.92 0.26 4.13
N ILE A 37 -1.25 0.36 5.27
CA ILE A 37 0.16 -0.03 5.41
C ILE A 37 0.24 -1.48 5.90
N SER A 38 0.86 -2.34 5.11
CA SER A 38 1.18 -3.73 5.42
C SER A 38 2.67 -3.83 5.70
N PHE A 39 3.05 -4.47 6.82
CA PHE A 39 4.45 -4.59 7.23
C PHE A 39 4.61 -5.80 8.16
N ASP A 40 5.85 -6.28 8.30
CA ASP A 40 6.14 -7.32 9.26
C ASP A 40 6.25 -6.74 10.68
N ALA A 41 5.77 -7.46 11.71
CA ALA A 41 5.71 -6.94 13.07
C ALA A 41 7.08 -6.46 13.61
N ASP A 42 8.17 -7.10 13.17
CA ASP A 42 9.54 -6.74 13.58
C ASP A 42 9.99 -5.38 13.01
N ASP A 43 9.35 -4.90 11.94
CA ASP A 43 9.64 -3.62 11.31
C ASP A 43 8.90 -2.43 11.97
N LYS A 44 8.08 -2.68 13.00
CA LYS A 44 7.27 -1.66 13.71
C LYS A 44 8.04 -0.36 14.07
N PRO A 45 9.31 -0.38 14.51
CA PRO A 45 10.05 0.85 14.77
C PRO A 45 10.21 1.76 13.54
N GLN A 46 10.43 1.17 12.35
CA GLN A 46 10.62 1.92 11.11
C GLN A 46 9.31 2.46 10.54
N VAL A 47 8.17 1.83 10.86
CA VAL A 47 6.83 2.31 10.47
C VAL A 47 6.57 3.71 11.02
N GLN A 48 7.03 4.03 12.23
CA GLN A 48 6.86 5.37 12.77
C GLN A 48 7.60 6.43 11.91
N GLY A 49 8.80 6.11 11.44
CA GLY A 49 9.53 6.95 10.49
C GLY A 49 8.78 7.11 9.17
N PHE A 50 8.19 6.03 8.65
CA PHE A 50 7.36 6.10 7.45
C PHE A 50 6.16 7.04 7.63
N ARG A 51 5.47 6.99 8.78
CA ARG A 51 4.32 7.86 9.06
C ARG A 51 4.69 9.34 9.03
N LEU A 52 5.86 9.69 9.54
CA LEU A 52 6.36 11.07 9.50
C LEU A 52 6.71 11.50 8.08
N MET A 53 7.31 10.63 7.27
CA MET A 53 7.63 10.93 5.87
C MET A 53 6.40 11.00 4.97
N ALA A 54 5.44 10.12 5.20
CA ALA A 54 4.16 10.09 4.51
C ALA A 54 3.17 11.12 5.07
N TYR A 55 3.57 11.92 6.07
CA TYR A 55 2.74 12.98 6.61
C TYR A 55 2.50 14.03 5.53
N ASN A 56 1.30 13.99 4.97
CA ASN A 56 0.82 14.88 3.94
C ASN A 56 -0.69 15.06 4.19
N PRO A 57 -1.23 16.29 4.14
CA PRO A 57 -2.66 16.52 4.35
C PRO A 57 -3.55 15.76 3.35
N ASN A 58 -3.00 15.37 2.19
CA ASN A 58 -3.68 14.57 1.18
C ASN A 58 -3.52 13.06 1.38
N VAL A 59 -2.93 12.60 2.49
CA VAL A 59 -2.74 11.18 2.79
C VAL A 59 -3.38 10.83 4.12
N ASP A 60 -4.18 9.78 4.10
CA ASP A 60 -4.83 9.21 5.27
C ASP A 60 -4.33 7.77 5.44
N LEU A 61 -3.70 7.47 6.57
CA LEU A 61 -2.98 6.21 6.80
C LEU A 61 -3.73 5.32 7.77
N ASP A 62 -4.14 4.15 7.30
CA ASP A 62 -4.64 3.05 8.11
C ASP A 62 -3.60 1.94 8.16
N PHE A 63 -3.45 1.31 9.32
CA PHE A 63 -2.73 0.04 9.46
C PHE A 63 -3.22 -0.67 10.71
N TYR A 64 -2.80 -1.92 10.82
CA TYR A 64 -2.94 -2.70 12.04
C TYR A 64 -1.55 -2.96 12.59
N ASP A 65 -1.33 -2.68 13.87
CA ASP A 65 0.00 -2.75 14.46
C ASP A 65 0.37 -4.15 14.97
N GLY A 66 -0.49 -5.13 14.71
CA GLY A 66 -0.17 -6.56 14.72
C GLY A 66 0.38 -7.07 16.05
N SER A 67 0.19 -6.36 17.17
CA SER A 67 0.78 -6.73 18.47
C SER A 67 0.26 -8.06 19.03
N LEU A 68 -0.64 -8.72 18.31
CA LEU A 68 -1.09 -10.08 18.56
C LEU A 68 -0.20 -11.06 17.78
N GLN A 69 0.65 -11.79 18.51
CA GLN A 69 1.46 -12.89 17.99
C GLN A 69 0.58 -14.12 17.66
N MET A 70 -0.30 -14.00 16.67
CA MET A 70 -1.21 -15.08 16.28
C MET A 70 -1.03 -15.42 14.80
N PRO A 71 -0.90 -16.71 14.43
CA PRO A 71 -0.81 -17.12 13.04
C PRO A 71 -2.06 -16.70 12.24
N VAL A 72 -1.87 -16.31 10.98
CA VAL A 72 -2.96 -15.85 10.11
C VAL A 72 -4.02 -16.94 9.91
N ASN A 73 -3.66 -18.22 9.98
CA ASN A 73 -4.58 -19.35 9.78
C ASN A 73 -5.12 -19.97 11.09
N SER A 74 -4.90 -19.33 12.25
CA SER A 74 -5.47 -19.81 13.51
C SER A 74 -6.98 -19.59 13.59
N GLU A 75 -7.72 -20.44 14.32
CA GLU A 75 -9.18 -20.27 14.54
C GLU A 75 -9.53 -18.90 15.14
N ARG A 76 -8.62 -18.33 15.93
CA ARG A 76 -8.79 -17.03 16.61
C ARG A 76 -8.52 -15.82 15.70
N SER A 77 -8.00 -16.03 14.48
CA SER A 77 -7.66 -14.95 13.54
C SER A 77 -8.87 -14.32 12.84
N GLY A 78 -10.06 -14.94 12.92
CA GLY A 78 -11.25 -14.52 12.18
C GLY A 78 -11.65 -13.07 12.41
N TYR A 79 -11.66 -12.63 13.67
CA TYR A 79 -11.98 -11.25 14.03
C TYR A 79 -10.96 -10.24 13.46
N VAL A 80 -9.66 -10.54 13.59
CA VAL A 80 -8.58 -9.68 13.06
C VAL A 80 -8.70 -9.55 11.54
N LYS A 81 -8.91 -10.66 10.83
CA LYS A 81 -9.14 -10.66 9.38
C LYS A 81 -10.36 -9.84 8.97
N GLN A 82 -11.44 -9.87 9.76
CA GLN A 82 -12.63 -9.08 9.48
C GLN A 82 -12.35 -7.57 9.58
N VAL A 83 -11.71 -7.14 10.66
CA VAL A 83 -11.33 -5.72 10.87
C VAL A 83 -10.36 -5.26 9.77
N LEU A 84 -9.37 -6.09 9.43
CA LEU A 84 -8.41 -5.79 8.36
C LEU A 84 -9.09 -5.69 6.99
N ARG A 85 -10.02 -6.60 6.67
CA ARG A 85 -10.79 -6.52 5.42
C ARG A 85 -11.59 -5.23 5.33
N GLU A 86 -12.19 -4.77 6.41
CA GLU A 86 -12.92 -3.49 6.43
C GLU A 86 -12.00 -2.29 6.19
N LYS A 87 -10.80 -2.29 6.79
CA LYS A 87 -9.80 -1.25 6.54
C LYS A 87 -9.30 -1.27 5.09
N ILE A 88 -8.91 -2.44 4.58
CA ILE A 88 -8.42 -2.61 3.22
C ILE A 88 -9.52 -2.25 2.20
N SER A 89 -10.78 -2.62 2.42
CA SER A 89 -11.86 -2.31 1.48
C SER A 89 -12.09 -0.80 1.31
N ARG A 90 -11.76 0.00 2.33
CA ARG A 90 -11.88 1.47 2.32
C ARG A 90 -10.65 2.19 1.78
N CYS A 91 -9.52 1.51 1.63
CA CYS A 91 -8.31 2.12 1.10
C CYS A 91 -8.36 2.25 -0.43
N SER A 92 -7.51 3.12 -0.95
CA SER A 92 -7.21 3.28 -2.36
C SER A 92 -6.04 2.40 -2.80
N VAL A 93 -5.03 2.28 -1.94
CA VAL A 93 -3.77 1.59 -2.21
C VAL A 93 -3.33 0.87 -0.94
N VAL A 94 -2.81 -0.35 -1.09
CA VAL A 94 -2.07 -1.08 -0.04
C VAL A 94 -0.58 -0.85 -0.28
N VAL A 95 0.10 -0.32 0.74
CA VAL A 95 1.53 -0.03 0.74
C VAL A 95 2.22 -1.09 1.61
N CYS A 96 3.07 -1.90 1.01
CA CYS A 96 3.88 -2.88 1.74
C CYS A 96 5.25 -2.30 2.09
N LEU A 97 5.58 -2.24 3.37
CA LEU A 97 6.92 -1.86 3.84
C LEU A 97 7.82 -3.10 3.83
N ILE A 98 8.84 -3.08 2.98
CA ILE A 98 9.71 -4.22 2.68
C ILE A 98 10.97 -4.16 3.55
N GLY A 99 10.90 -4.79 4.71
CA GLY A 99 12.02 -5.13 5.58
C GLY A 99 12.68 -6.47 5.22
N ASN A 100 13.54 -6.94 6.11
CA ASN A 100 14.37 -8.12 5.85
C ASN A 100 13.61 -9.45 5.94
N ALA A 101 12.46 -9.51 6.63
CA ALA A 101 11.65 -10.71 6.82
C ALA A 101 10.27 -10.64 6.12
N THR A 102 9.92 -9.48 5.55
CA THR A 102 8.58 -9.19 5.02
C THR A 102 8.13 -10.18 3.94
N ALA A 103 9.03 -10.65 3.07
CA ALA A 103 8.68 -11.60 2.00
C ALA A 103 8.15 -12.95 2.51
N TRP A 104 8.45 -13.31 3.76
CA TRP A 104 8.04 -14.57 4.38
C TRP A 104 6.87 -14.42 5.35
N SER A 105 6.34 -13.20 5.51
CA SER A 105 5.26 -12.91 6.44
C SER A 105 3.91 -13.33 5.84
N GLU A 106 3.26 -14.34 6.44
CA GLU A 106 1.95 -14.82 5.98
C GLU A 106 0.86 -13.75 6.08
N TRP A 107 0.98 -12.85 7.07
CA TRP A 107 0.07 -11.71 7.23
C TRP A 107 0.22 -10.72 6.08
N VAL A 108 1.46 -10.36 5.71
CA VAL A 108 1.72 -9.44 4.59
C VAL A 108 1.22 -10.03 3.27
N ASP A 109 1.48 -11.31 3.00
CA ASP A 109 0.96 -11.97 1.80
C ASP A 109 -0.58 -11.96 1.78
N TRP A 110 -1.23 -12.29 2.90
CA TRP A 110 -2.69 -12.25 3.02
C TRP A 110 -3.27 -10.85 2.81
N GLU A 111 -2.67 -9.81 3.38
CA GLU A 111 -3.11 -8.41 3.24
C GLU A 111 -2.98 -7.93 1.80
N LEU A 112 -1.85 -8.21 1.14
CA LEU A 112 -1.61 -7.86 -0.26
C LEU A 112 -2.59 -8.55 -1.21
N ARG A 113 -2.82 -9.86 -1.02
CA ARG A 113 -3.81 -10.60 -1.81
C ARG A 113 -5.22 -10.11 -1.58
N THR A 114 -5.57 -9.78 -0.34
CA THR A 114 -6.87 -9.20 0.01
C THR A 114 -7.06 -7.85 -0.67
N GLY A 115 -6.03 -7.00 -0.65
CA GLY A 115 -6.03 -5.72 -1.38
C GLY A 115 -6.25 -5.91 -2.87
N ARG A 116 -5.52 -6.82 -3.51
CA ARG A 116 -5.72 -7.13 -4.94
C ARG A 116 -7.14 -7.63 -5.22
N ASN A 117 -7.68 -8.52 -4.39
CA ASN A 117 -9.05 -9.02 -4.56
C ASN A 117 -10.11 -7.93 -4.44
N PHE A 118 -9.85 -6.87 -3.68
CA PHE A 118 -10.71 -5.68 -3.58
C PHE A 118 -10.43 -4.62 -4.66
N GLY A 119 -9.59 -4.92 -5.66
CA GLY A 119 -9.25 -3.98 -6.73
C GLY A 119 -8.42 -2.79 -6.24
N LYS A 120 -7.65 -2.95 -5.15
CA LYS A 120 -6.80 -1.88 -4.63
C LYS A 120 -5.49 -1.83 -5.40
N GLY A 121 -4.94 -0.62 -5.56
CA GLY A 121 -3.57 -0.49 -6.04
C GLY A 121 -2.61 -1.10 -5.03
N LEU A 122 -1.54 -1.74 -5.49
CA LEU A 122 -0.49 -2.27 -4.62
C LEU A 122 0.83 -1.58 -4.92
N CYS A 123 1.60 -1.26 -3.88
CA CYS A 123 2.99 -0.86 -4.06
C CYS A 123 3.87 -1.30 -2.88
N GLY A 124 5.18 -1.31 -3.12
CA GLY A 124 6.19 -1.57 -2.10
C GLY A 124 6.99 -0.33 -1.76
N VAL A 125 7.45 -0.23 -0.51
CA VAL A 125 8.46 0.74 -0.08
C VAL A 125 9.53 -0.01 0.68
N ARG A 126 10.76 0.00 0.16
CA ARG A 126 11.88 -0.66 0.80
C ARG A 126 12.34 0.13 2.02
N LEU A 127 12.37 -0.53 3.18
CA LEU A 127 12.85 0.07 4.42
C LEU A 127 14.33 0.45 4.32
N LYS A 128 14.73 1.50 5.04
CA LYS A 128 16.10 2.00 5.01
C LYS A 128 17.06 0.92 5.53
N GLY A 129 18.04 0.54 4.70
CA GLY A 129 19.03 -0.49 5.04
C GLY A 129 18.54 -1.93 4.88
N SER A 130 17.28 -2.15 4.48
CA SER A 130 16.76 -3.48 4.20
C SER A 130 17.34 -4.06 2.91
N ARG A 131 17.72 -5.34 2.96
CA ARG A 131 18.11 -6.17 1.81
C ARG A 131 17.08 -7.28 1.52
N GLY A 132 15.94 -7.26 2.21
CA GLY A 132 14.90 -8.28 2.06
C GLY A 132 14.31 -8.33 0.65
N GLN A 133 13.73 -9.46 0.28
CA GLN A 133 13.05 -9.57 -1.01
C GLN A 133 11.69 -8.87 -0.96
N ALA A 134 11.18 -8.42 -2.11
CA ALA A 134 9.79 -8.01 -2.19
C ALA A 134 8.89 -9.26 -2.16
N PRO A 135 7.76 -9.25 -1.42
CA PRO A 135 6.79 -10.34 -1.49
C PRO A 135 6.35 -10.61 -2.94
N SER A 136 6.13 -11.88 -3.27
CA SER A 136 5.71 -12.30 -4.63
C SER A 136 4.38 -11.66 -5.06
N ALA A 137 3.50 -11.33 -4.11
CA ALA A 137 2.27 -10.60 -4.36
C ALA A 137 2.49 -9.18 -4.94
N LEU A 138 3.70 -8.62 -4.84
CA LEU A 138 4.07 -7.34 -5.47
C LEU A 138 4.73 -7.51 -6.85
N ALA A 139 4.77 -8.72 -7.43
CA ALA A 139 5.35 -8.90 -8.76
C ALA A 139 4.68 -7.99 -9.81
N GLY A 140 5.48 -7.17 -10.49
CA GLY A 140 5.00 -6.18 -11.48
C GLY A 140 4.48 -4.86 -10.89
N GLU A 141 4.37 -4.76 -9.57
CA GLU A 141 3.91 -3.56 -8.88
C GLU A 141 5.07 -2.59 -8.61
N PRO A 142 4.80 -1.28 -8.53
CA PRO A 142 5.85 -0.29 -8.27
C PRO A 142 6.45 -0.48 -6.87
N VAL A 143 7.78 -0.45 -6.79
CA VAL A 143 8.53 -0.50 -5.53
C VAL A 143 9.46 0.70 -5.43
N ALA A 144 9.28 1.51 -4.38
CA ALA A 144 10.08 2.69 -4.10
C ALA A 144 11.22 2.40 -3.11
N GLY A 145 12.28 3.20 -3.19
CA GLY A 145 13.24 3.36 -2.09
C GLY A 145 12.65 4.19 -0.95
N TRP A 146 13.42 4.33 0.13
CA TRP A 146 13.09 5.18 1.28
C TRP A 146 13.32 6.67 0.98
N ASP A 147 12.54 7.19 0.04
CA ASP A 147 12.60 8.57 -0.45
C ASP A 147 11.18 9.09 -0.73
N THR A 148 10.87 10.30 -0.26
CA THR A 148 9.51 10.84 -0.30
C THR A 148 8.96 10.94 -1.73
N GLU A 149 9.76 11.41 -2.69
CA GLU A 149 9.32 11.57 -4.07
C GLU A 149 9.06 10.21 -4.74
N GLN A 150 9.95 9.23 -4.52
CA GLN A 150 9.78 7.87 -5.02
C GLN A 150 8.55 7.18 -4.42
N ILE A 151 8.31 7.38 -3.11
CA ILE A 151 7.14 6.82 -2.41
C ILE A 151 5.86 7.38 -3.02
N VAL A 152 5.78 8.69 -3.22
CA VAL A 152 4.60 9.31 -3.86
C VAL A 152 4.41 8.76 -5.27
N ARG A 153 5.46 8.70 -6.09
CA ARG A 153 5.39 8.11 -7.44
C ARG A 153 4.85 6.69 -7.42
N ALA A 154 5.31 5.85 -6.50
CA ALA A 154 4.86 4.47 -6.39
C ALA A 154 3.38 4.38 -5.98
N ILE A 155 2.95 5.19 -5.01
CA ILE A 155 1.54 5.26 -4.58
C ILE A 155 0.63 5.72 -5.72
N GLU A 156 1.02 6.78 -6.44
CA GLU A 156 0.26 7.31 -7.57
C GLU A 156 0.18 6.31 -8.72
N CYS A 157 1.28 5.63 -9.02
CA CYS A 157 1.35 4.60 -10.05
C CYS A 157 0.44 3.41 -9.71
N ALA A 158 0.45 2.95 -8.46
CA ALA A 158 -0.42 1.89 -7.99
C ALA A 158 -1.90 2.28 -8.06
N ALA A 159 -2.25 3.51 -7.64
CA ALA A 159 -3.61 4.01 -7.74
C ALA A 159 -4.09 4.11 -9.19
N ALA A 160 -3.22 4.52 -10.11
CA ALA A 160 -3.53 4.59 -11.54
C ALA A 160 -3.71 3.21 -12.19
N ARG A 161 -3.07 2.17 -11.67
CA ARG A 161 -3.11 0.79 -12.20
C ARG A 161 -4.19 -0.09 -11.60
N ARG A 162 -4.91 0.40 -10.57
CA ARG A 162 -5.93 -0.39 -9.88
C ARG A 162 -7.08 -0.80 -10.80
N SER A 163 -7.57 -2.02 -10.56
CA SER A 163 -8.63 -2.71 -11.30
C SER A 163 -9.99 -2.53 -10.65
#